data_AF-A0A5B6TRY9-F1
#
_entry.id   AF-A0A5B6TRY9-F1
#
_cell.length_a   1.000
_cell.length_b   1.000
_cell.length_c   1.000
_cell.angle_alpha   90.00
_cell.angle_beta   90.00
_cell.angle_gamma   90.00
#
_symmetry.space_group_name_H-M   'P 1'
#
loop_
_entity.id
_entity.type
_entity.pdbx_description
1 polymer ?
#
loop_
_entity_poly.entity_id
_entity_poly.type
_entity_poly.pdbx_seq_one_letter_code
_entity_poly.pdbx_strand_id
1 'polypeptide(L)'
;MSAPLMAQMRPMTIAEMQPGQIYEPGWFVITLETLPVFANGTASQAFQTELWLPPAYRESTPDNLKIAIGLLKELCPRSRRMIDDMAALARDPRSRAEADRIGIEEREYSAAEAGEILKRPGTAPR
;
A
#
# COMPACT_ATOMS: atom_id res chain seq x y z
N MET A 1 4.80 -2.24 18.65
CA MET A 1 4.87 -2.60 17.22
C MET A 1 3.49 -2.42 16.60
N SER A 2 3.36 -1.80 15.43
CA SER A 2 2.11 -1.81 14.63
C SER A 2 2.12 -3.03 13.71
N ALA A 3 0.96 -3.57 13.36
CA ALA A 3 0.83 -4.62 12.36
C ALA A 3 1.27 -4.11 10.98
N PRO A 4 1.68 -5.02 10.06
CA PRO A 4 2.22 -4.65 8.77
C PRO A 4 1.13 -4.06 7.88
N LEU A 5 1.32 -2.80 7.52
CA LEU A 5 0.68 -2.20 6.37
C LEU A 5 1.61 -2.42 5.19
N MET A 6 1.12 -3.05 4.12
CA MET A 6 1.89 -3.16 2.89
C MET A 6 1.71 -1.88 2.10
N ALA A 7 2.82 -1.26 1.73
CA ALA A 7 2.82 -0.02 0.98
C ALA A 7 3.73 -0.18 -0.23
N GLN A 8 3.22 0.17 -1.40
CA GLN A 8 3.93 0.10 -2.67
C GLN A 8 3.86 1.45 -3.37
N MET A 9 5.00 1.88 -3.90
CA MET A 9 5.09 2.97 -4.86
C MET A 9 5.63 2.41 -6.16
N ARG A 10 4.95 2.68 -7.28
CA ARG A 10 5.46 2.30 -8.61
C ARG A 10 5.07 3.31 -9.68
N PRO A 11 5.83 3.40 -10.78
CA PRO A 11 5.41 4.19 -11.92
C PRO A 11 4.03 3.75 -12.42
N MET A 12 3.23 4.71 -12.85
CA MET A 12 1.95 4.46 -13.51
C MET A 12 2.18 3.73 -14.83
N THR A 13 1.36 2.72 -15.10
CA THR A 13 1.40 1.95 -16.35
C THR A 13 0.38 2.48 -17.36
N ILE A 14 0.58 2.18 -18.64
CA ILE A 14 -0.35 2.58 -19.72
C ILE A 14 -1.77 2.03 -19.47
N ALA A 15 -1.90 0.85 -18.87
CA ALA A 15 -3.19 0.23 -18.58
C ALA A 15 -4.03 1.01 -17.55
N GLU A 16 -3.40 1.88 -16.76
CA GLU A 16 -4.05 2.68 -15.73
C GLU A 16 -4.41 4.08 -16.22
N MET A 17 -3.82 4.51 -17.33
CA MET A 17 -4.06 5.83 -17.91
C MET A 17 -5.46 5.92 -18.50
N GLN A 18 -6.18 6.99 -18.16
CA GLN A 18 -7.50 7.27 -18.71
C GLN A 18 -7.36 7.81 -20.14
N PRO A 19 -8.14 7.27 -21.11
CA PRO A 19 -8.12 7.76 -22.48
C PRO A 19 -8.47 9.26 -22.56
N GLY A 20 -7.68 10.01 -23.32
CA GLY A 20 -7.91 11.45 -23.54
C GLY A 20 -7.32 12.37 -22.46
N GLN A 21 -6.73 11.82 -21.39
CA GLN A 21 -6.01 12.59 -20.39
C GLN A 21 -4.52 12.69 -20.72
N ILE A 22 -3.94 13.86 -20.49
CA ILE A 22 -2.50 14.10 -20.67
C ILE A 22 -1.79 13.75 -19.37
N TYR A 23 -0.84 12.82 -19.45
CA TYR A 23 -0.02 12.40 -18.32
C TYR A 23 1.42 12.85 -18.51
N GLU A 24 1.88 13.79 -17.68
CA GLU A 24 3.29 14.20 -17.65
C GLU A 24 4.17 13.08 -17.05
N PRO A 25 5.44 12.92 -17.49
CA PRO A 25 6.35 11.97 -16.86
C PRO A 25 6.47 12.24 -15.35
N GLY A 26 6.30 11.19 -14.54
CA GLY A 26 6.37 11.29 -13.08
C GLY A 26 5.09 10.93 -12.33
N TRP A 27 4.06 10.40 -13.00
CA TRP A 27 2.91 9.79 -12.31
C TRP A 27 3.26 8.44 -11.70
N PHE A 28 2.91 8.29 -10.43
CA PHE A 28 3.08 7.08 -9.64
C PHE A 28 1.73 6.62 -9.10
N VAL A 29 1.63 5.32 -8.91
CA VAL A 29 0.56 4.68 -8.18
C VAL A 29 1.09 4.32 -6.80
N ILE A 30 0.37 4.79 -5.78
CA ILE A 30 0.59 4.46 -4.38
C ILE A 30 -0.51 3.50 -3.95
N THR A 31 -0.11 2.31 -3.53
CA THR A 31 -1.01 1.27 -3.07
C THR A 31 -0.72 0.96 -1.61
N LEU A 32 -1.76 0.96 -0.78
CA LEU A 32 -1.72 0.62 0.63
C LEU A 32 -2.70 -0.51 0.89
N GLU A 33 -2.22 -1.61 1.48
CA GLU A 33 -3.01 -2.80 1.71
C GLU A 33 -2.79 -3.38 3.10
N THR A 34 -3.87 -3.94 3.63
CA THR A 34 -3.89 -4.67 4.90
C THR A 34 -4.05 -6.16 4.62
N LEU A 35 -3.48 -7.03 5.45
CA LEU A 35 -3.76 -8.45 5.38
C LEU A 35 -5.24 -8.74 5.70
N PRO A 36 -5.87 -9.78 5.10
CA PRO A 36 -7.30 -10.08 5.28
C PRO A 36 -7.76 -10.28 6.72
N VAL A 37 -6.84 -10.73 7.57
CA VAL A 37 -7.01 -10.92 9.01
C VAL A 37 -7.28 -9.62 9.78
N PHE A 38 -6.88 -8.46 9.24
CA PHE A 38 -6.98 -7.17 9.91
C PHE A 38 -8.36 -6.51 9.80
N ALA A 39 -9.23 -6.98 8.90
CA ALA A 39 -10.63 -6.54 8.80
C ALA A 39 -11.59 -7.57 9.43
N ASN A 40 -11.28 -8.06 10.63
CA ASN A 40 -12.07 -9.13 11.28
C ASN A 40 -12.25 -10.40 10.41
N GLY A 41 -11.27 -10.71 9.56
CA GLY A 41 -11.31 -11.85 8.64
C GLY A 41 -12.24 -11.68 7.43
N THR A 42 -12.81 -10.50 7.20
CA THR A 42 -13.85 -10.31 6.16
C THR A 42 -13.34 -9.89 4.78
N ALA A 43 -12.15 -9.30 4.64
CA ALA A 43 -11.38 -9.11 3.40
C ALA A 43 -10.13 -8.28 3.69
N SER A 44 -9.10 -8.31 2.83
CA SER A 44 -8.08 -7.26 2.86
C SER A 44 -8.71 -5.91 2.51
N GLN A 45 -8.39 -4.85 3.24
CA GLN A 45 -8.67 -3.49 2.79
C GLN A 45 -7.49 -3.01 1.96
N ALA A 46 -7.79 -2.53 0.75
CA ALA A 46 -6.83 -1.98 -0.20
C ALA A 46 -7.26 -0.58 -0.61
N PHE A 47 -6.30 0.33 -0.68
CA PHE A 47 -6.47 1.68 -1.17
C PHE A 47 -5.38 1.97 -2.20
N GLN A 48 -5.80 2.38 -3.38
CA GLN A 48 -4.91 2.79 -4.45
C GLN A 48 -5.22 4.24 -4.82
N THR A 49 -4.17 5.04 -5.02
CA THR A 49 -4.28 6.42 -5.48
C THR A 49 -3.10 6.80 -6.35
N GLU A 50 -3.30 7.79 -7.20
CA GLU A 50 -2.28 8.31 -8.10
C GLU A 50 -1.68 9.59 -7.52
N LEU A 51 -0.38 9.79 -7.73
CA LEU A 51 0.33 11.01 -7.34
C LEU A 51 1.43 11.30 -8.35
N TRP A 52 1.55 12.55 -8.78
CA TRP A 52 2.72 12.99 -9.53
C TRP A 52 3.86 13.34 -8.58
N LEU A 53 5.08 12.87 -8.88
CA LEU A 53 6.28 13.10 -8.08
C LEU A 53 7.37 13.86 -8.86
N PRO A 54 8.03 14.86 -8.23
CA PRO A 54 9.20 15.51 -8.80
C PRO A 54 10.35 14.52 -9.05
N PRO A 55 11.25 14.77 -10.03
CA PRO A 55 12.34 13.86 -10.38
C PRO A 55 13.17 13.33 -9.21
N ALA A 56 13.44 14.17 -8.21
CA ALA A 56 14.21 13.80 -7.01
C ALA A 56 13.58 12.70 -6.15
N TYR A 57 12.27 12.46 -6.28
CA TYR A 57 11.50 11.53 -5.44
C TYR A 57 10.91 10.36 -6.23
N ARG A 58 11.33 10.15 -7.48
CA ARG A 58 10.78 9.11 -8.36
C ARG A 58 11.35 7.72 -8.13
N GLU A 59 12.47 7.63 -7.41
CA GLU A 59 13.02 6.33 -7.05
C GLU A 59 12.15 5.67 -5.97
N SER A 60 11.85 4.39 -6.14
CA SER A 60 11.01 3.62 -5.22
C SER A 60 11.77 3.20 -3.96
N THR A 61 12.11 4.17 -3.12
CA THR A 61 12.73 3.96 -1.80
C THR A 61 11.71 4.14 -0.67
N PRO A 62 11.93 3.57 0.53
CA PRO A 62 11.04 3.78 1.66
C PRO A 62 10.87 5.25 2.05
N ASP A 63 11.94 6.04 1.94
CA ASP A 63 11.90 7.46 2.31
C ASP A 63 11.06 8.26 1.30
N ASN A 64 11.19 7.98 0.01
CA ASN A 64 10.35 8.60 -1.00
C ASN A 64 8.88 8.15 -0.89
N LEU A 65 8.63 6.89 -0.53
CA LEU A 65 7.29 6.40 -0.24
C LEU A 65 6.67 7.10 0.98
N LYS A 66 7.44 7.31 2.07
CA LYS A 66 6.99 8.09 3.24
C LYS A 66 6.65 9.53 2.84
N ILE A 67 7.48 10.16 2.01
CA ILE A 67 7.23 11.51 1.48
C ILE A 67 5.94 11.51 0.63
N ALA A 68 5.76 10.55 -0.27
CA ALA A 68 4.57 10.43 -1.10
C ALA A 68 3.30 10.25 -0.27
N ILE A 69 3.32 9.38 0.75
CA ILE A 69 2.21 9.22 1.69
C ILE A 69 1.95 10.52 2.45
N GLY A 70 2.98 11.21 2.92
CA GLY A 70 2.87 12.52 3.57
C GLY A 70 2.19 13.55 2.68
N LEU A 71 2.63 13.65 1.41
CA LEU A 71 2.01 14.53 0.41
C LEU A 71 0.55 14.17 0.16
N LEU A 72 0.19 12.89 0.05
CA LEU A 72 -1.19 12.45 -0.10
C LEU A 72 -2.07 12.88 1.07
N LYS A 73 -1.54 12.80 2.30
CA LYS A 73 -2.25 13.26 3.50
C LYS A 73 -2.47 14.77 3.48
N GLU A 74 -1.53 15.56 2.98
CA GLU A 74 -1.68 17.01 2.92
C GLU A 74 -2.59 17.48 1.77
N LEU A 75 -2.48 16.86 0.60
CA LEU A 75 -3.14 17.33 -0.63
C LEU A 75 -4.58 16.84 -0.78
N CYS A 76 -4.93 15.69 -0.19
CA CYS A 76 -6.23 15.06 -0.41
C CYS A 76 -6.88 14.62 0.92
N PRO A 77 -7.96 15.29 1.38
CA PRO A 77 -8.67 14.90 2.61
C PRO A 77 -9.20 13.46 2.59
N ARG A 78 -9.60 12.97 1.40
CA ARG A 78 -10.04 11.58 1.22
C ARG A 78 -8.89 10.61 1.42
N SER A 79 -7.73 10.87 0.82
CA SER A 79 -6.54 10.03 0.98
C SER A 79 -6.06 10.06 2.43
N ARG A 80 -6.05 11.24 3.08
CA ARG A 80 -5.74 11.37 4.51
C ARG A 80 -6.60 10.44 5.36
N ARG A 81 -7.93 10.53 5.21
CA ARG A 81 -8.86 9.69 5.97
C ARG A 81 -8.59 8.21 5.76
N MET A 82 -8.42 7.78 4.50
CA MET A 82 -8.20 6.37 4.21
C MET A 82 -6.86 5.86 4.77
N ILE A 83 -5.80 6.66 4.65
CA ILE A 83 -4.48 6.34 5.23
C ILE A 83 -4.57 6.23 6.76
N ASP A 84 -5.29 7.15 7.41
CA ASP A 84 -5.47 7.13 8.86
C ASP A 84 -6.32 5.94 9.32
N ASP A 85 -7.38 5.59 8.58
CA ASP A 85 -8.22 4.41 8.84
C ASP A 85 -7.39 3.12 8.73
N MET A 86 -6.57 2.98 7.67
CA MET A 86 -5.66 1.83 7.53
C MET A 86 -4.58 1.78 8.61
N ALA A 87 -4.03 2.94 9.00
CA ALA A 87 -3.07 3.01 10.10
C ALA A 87 -3.70 2.64 11.45
N ALA A 88 -4.98 2.95 11.66
CA ALA A 88 -5.73 2.54 12.83
C ALA A 88 -5.94 1.01 12.87
N LEU A 89 -6.32 0.41 11.73
CA LEU A 89 -6.45 -1.05 11.59
C LEU A 89 -5.12 -1.78 11.84
N ALA A 90 -4.02 -1.22 11.35
CA ALA A 90 -2.68 -1.73 11.62
C ALA A 90 -2.33 -1.67 13.12
N ARG A 91 -2.92 -0.76 13.89
CA ARG A 91 -2.70 -0.67 15.35
C ARG A 91 -3.67 -1.52 16.17
N ASP A 92 -4.56 -2.28 15.55
CA ASP A 92 -5.44 -3.19 16.28
C ASP A 92 -4.62 -4.33 16.95
N PRO A 93 -4.90 -4.68 18.23
CA PRO A 93 -4.25 -5.81 18.89
C PRO A 93 -4.26 -7.13 18.12
N ARG A 94 -5.36 -7.43 17.40
CA ARG A 94 -5.50 -8.64 16.57
C ARG A 94 -4.52 -8.61 15.42
N SER A 95 -4.37 -7.44 14.82
CA SER A 95 -3.44 -7.25 13.71
C SER A 95 -2.00 -7.48 14.14
N ARG A 96 -1.64 -7.02 15.34
CA ARG A 96 -0.32 -7.26 15.92
C ARG A 96 -0.05 -8.73 16.21
N ALA A 97 -0.99 -9.40 16.88
CA ALA A 97 -0.85 -10.81 17.24
C ALA A 97 -0.67 -11.69 16.01
N GLU A 98 -1.37 -11.37 14.91
CA GLU A 98 -1.23 -12.09 13.66
C GLU A 98 0.11 -11.80 12.97
N ALA A 99 0.57 -10.54 12.97
CA ALA A 99 1.89 -10.17 12.46
C ALA A 99 3.02 -10.94 13.16
N ASP A 100 2.95 -11.01 14.49
CA ASP A 100 3.89 -11.77 15.31
C ASP A 100 3.82 -13.27 14.99
N ARG A 101 2.61 -13.82 14.80
CA ARG A 101 2.39 -15.24 14.46
C ARG A 101 3.03 -15.65 13.13
N ILE A 102 2.96 -14.77 12.13
CA ILE A 102 3.49 -15.03 10.78
C ILE A 102 4.92 -14.50 10.58
N GLY A 103 5.51 -13.89 11.61
CA GLY A 103 6.89 -13.40 11.59
C GLY A 103 7.13 -12.26 10.60
N ILE A 104 6.14 -11.39 10.38
CA ILE A 104 6.36 -10.21 9.52
C ILE A 104 7.12 -9.14 10.31
N GLU A 105 8.29 -8.79 9.80
CA GLU A 105 9.09 -7.66 10.24
C GLU A 105 8.97 -6.49 9.26
N GLU A 106 9.29 -5.27 9.69
CA GLU A 106 9.41 -4.12 8.79
C GLU A 106 10.58 -4.38 7.82
N ARG A 107 10.25 -4.78 6.60
CA ARG A 107 11.22 -5.14 5.56
C ARG A 107 10.72 -4.67 4.21
N GLU A 108 11.65 -4.26 3.36
CA GLU A 108 11.38 -4.08 1.94
C GLU A 108 11.20 -5.44 1.27
N TYR A 109 10.00 -5.67 0.74
CA TYR A 109 9.69 -6.83 -0.07
C TYR A 109 9.74 -6.45 -1.54
N SER A 110 10.37 -7.27 -2.36
CA SER A 110 10.21 -7.16 -3.81
C SER A 110 8.74 -7.40 -4.19
N ALA A 111 8.31 -6.92 -5.35
CA ALA A 111 6.94 -7.11 -5.83
C ALA A 111 6.54 -8.61 -5.89
N ALA A 112 7.50 -9.50 -6.18
CA ALA A 112 7.27 -10.94 -6.19
C ALA A 112 7.04 -11.51 -4.78
N GLU A 113 7.85 -11.12 -3.80
CA GLU A 113 7.71 -11.58 -2.40
C GLU A 113 6.43 -11.05 -1.76
N ALA A 114 6.10 -9.78 -2.02
CA ALA A 114 4.84 -9.17 -1.58
C ALA A 114 3.63 -9.95 -2.13
N GLY A 115 3.68 -10.36 -3.40
CA GLY A 115 2.64 -11.16 -4.03
C GLY A 115 2.41 -12.52 -3.34
N GLU A 116 3.47 -13.21 -2.90
CA GLU A 116 3.35 -14.48 -2.18
C GLU A 116 2.73 -14.30 -0.78
N ILE A 117 3.09 -13.24 -0.07
CA ILE A 117 2.54 -12.91 1.27
C ILE A 117 1.05 -12.57 1.18
N LEU A 118 0.64 -11.89 0.11
CA LEU A 118 -0.73 -11.47 -0.13
C LEU A 118 -1.65 -12.58 -0.66
N LYS A 119 -1.12 -13.73 -1.04
CA LYS A 119 -1.96 -14.85 -1.48
C LYS A 119 -2.91 -15.27 -0.37
N ARG A 120 -4.20 -15.30 -0.69
CA ARG A 120 -5.25 -15.80 0.21
C ARG A 120 -4.91 -17.25 0.61
N PRO A 121 -4.92 -17.61 1.91
CA PRO A 121 -4.91 -19.01 2.29
C PRO A 121 -6.24 -19.62 1.83
N GLY A 122 -6.23 -20.35 0.71
CA GLY A 122 -7.43 -21.03 0.21
C GLY A 122 -7.54 -21.21 -1.31
N THR A 123 -6.73 -20.54 -2.13
CA THR A 123 -6.68 -20.83 -3.57
C THR A 123 -5.68 -21.94 -3.86
N ALA A 124 -6.03 -23.17 -3.45
CA ALA A 124 -5.45 -24.35 -4.06
C ALA A 124 -5.95 -24.44 -5.52
N PRO A 125 -5.08 -24.78 -6.49
CA PRO A 125 -5.53 -25.03 -7.85
C PRO A 125 -6.47 -26.24 -7.84
N ARG A 126 -7.65 -26.08 -8.45
CA ARG A 126 -8.47 -27.22 -8.89
C ARG A 126 -8.00 -27.68 -10.25
#